data_AF-A0A2P8R2Q2-F1
#
_entry.id   AF-A0A2P8R2Q2-F1
#
_cell.length_a   1.000
_cell.length_b   1.000
_cell.length_c   1.000
_cell.angle_alpha   90.00
_cell.angle_beta   90.00
_cell.angle_gamma   90.00
#
_symmetry.space_group_name_H-M   'P 1'
#
loop_
_entity.id
_entity.type
_entity.pdbx_description
1 polymer ?
#
loop_
_entity_poly.entity_id
_entity_poly.type
_entity_poly.pdbx_seq_one_letter_code
_entity_poly.pdbx_strand_id
1 'polypeptide(L)'
;MYITSEDIFNEFLKFCKKADKKAVLKEYGGSNIYIPSYKNSLRDEDILKEYEELVASGFKKTLAVKKIARKYELTNASVYRIVKPHK
;
A
#
# COMPACT_ATOMS: atom_id res chain seq x y z
N MET A 1 1.48 -24.32 -1.33
CA MET A 1 1.79 -22.87 -1.39
C MET A 1 0.55 -22.19 -1.94
N TYR A 2 -0.06 -21.27 -1.19
CA TYR A 2 -1.26 -20.56 -1.63
C TYR A 2 -0.83 -19.31 -2.41
N ILE A 3 -1.33 -19.15 -3.63
CA ILE A 3 -1.13 -17.95 -4.44
C ILE A 3 -2.21 -16.94 -4.02
N THR A 4 -1.79 -15.77 -3.56
CA THR A 4 -2.70 -14.69 -3.17
C THR A 4 -3.02 -13.78 -4.36
N SER A 5 -4.08 -12.98 -4.27
CA SER A 5 -4.39 -11.98 -5.29
C SER A 5 -3.29 -10.92 -5.45
N GLU A 6 -2.56 -10.62 -4.36
CA GLU A 6 -1.38 -9.75 -4.35
C GLU A 6 -0.25 -10.34 -5.21
N ASP A 7 -0.02 -11.66 -5.09
CA ASP A 7 1.01 -12.37 -5.88
C ASP A 7 0.71 -12.31 -7.37
N ILE A 8 -0.55 -12.57 -7.75
CA ILE A 8 -1.02 -12.53 -9.15
C ILE A 8 -0.84 -11.13 -9.73
N PHE A 9 -1.22 -10.09 -8.98
CA PHE A 9 -1.07 -8.71 -9.42
C PHE A 9 0.40 -8.30 -9.60
N ASN A 10 1.26 -8.72 -8.66
CA ASN A 10 2.70 -8.44 -8.73
C ASN A 10 3.37 -9.12 -9.92
N GLU A 11 2.96 -10.34 -10.27
CA GLU A 11 3.42 -11.04 -11.46
C GLU A 11 2.97 -10.31 -12.74
N PHE A 12 1.69 -9.94 -12.83
CA PHE A 12 1.15 -9.17 -13.94
C PHE A 12 1.90 -7.84 -14.14
N LEU A 13 2.18 -7.10 -13.07
CA LEU A 13 2.96 -5.86 -13.14
C LEU A 13 4.39 -6.10 -13.63
N LYS A 14 5.06 -7.17 -13.16
CA LYS A 14 6.40 -7.54 -13.63
C LYS A 14 6.41 -7.87 -15.11
N PHE A 15 5.38 -8.55 -15.61
CA PHE A 15 5.21 -8.83 -17.03
C PHE A 15 5.03 -7.54 -17.83
N CYS A 16 4.09 -6.68 -17.43
CA CYS A 16 3.82 -5.41 -18.12
C CYS A 16 5.04 -4.51 -18.25
N LYS A 17 5.96 -4.51 -17.26
CA LYS A 17 7.20 -3.73 -17.33
C LYS A 17 8.17 -4.14 -18.43
N LYS A 18 8.04 -5.37 -18.94
CA LYS A 18 8.95 -5.97 -19.93
C LYS A 18 8.29 -6.25 -21.28
N ALA A 19 6.97 -6.14 -21.36
CA ALA A 19 6.16 -6.54 -22.49
C ALA A 19 5.55 -5.34 -23.21
N ASP A 20 5.34 -5.46 -24.52
CA ASP A 20 4.57 -4.49 -25.27
C ASP A 20 3.06 -4.75 -25.15
N LYS A 21 2.24 -3.81 -25.66
CA LYS A 21 0.77 -3.91 -25.62
C LYS A 21 0.27 -5.22 -26.25
N LYS A 22 0.89 -5.70 -27.33
CA LYS A 22 0.46 -6.91 -28.04
C LYS A 22 0.69 -8.16 -27.19
N ALA A 23 1.85 -8.27 -26.55
CA ALA A 23 2.18 -9.36 -25.65
C ALA A 23 1.24 -9.38 -24.43
N VAL A 24 0.95 -8.22 -23.83
CA VAL A 24 0.00 -8.12 -22.70
C VAL A 24 -1.40 -8.58 -23.10
N LEU A 25 -1.90 -8.14 -24.26
CA LEU A 25 -3.23 -8.56 -24.75
C LEU A 25 -3.28 -10.04 -25.12
N LYS A 26 -2.18 -10.62 -25.62
CA LYS A 26 -2.12 -12.04 -25.95
C LYS A 26 -2.14 -12.92 -24.70
N GLU A 27 -1.39 -12.52 -23.68
CA GLU A 27 -1.22 -13.33 -22.47
C GLU A 27 -2.39 -13.17 -21.48
N TYR A 28 -2.88 -11.95 -21.29
CA TYR A 28 -3.87 -11.63 -20.27
C TYR A 28 -5.22 -11.12 -20.82
N GLY A 29 -5.34 -10.93 -22.14
CA GLY A 29 -6.57 -10.44 -22.75
C GLY A 29 -7.76 -11.37 -22.48
N GLY A 30 -8.90 -10.79 -22.11
CA GLY A 30 -10.12 -11.55 -21.74
C GLY A 30 -10.11 -12.15 -20.34
N SER A 31 -9.01 -12.06 -19.60
CA SER A 31 -8.94 -12.48 -18.21
C SER A 31 -9.43 -11.37 -17.26
N ASN A 32 -10.07 -11.76 -16.16
CA ASN A 32 -10.37 -10.85 -15.05
C ASN A 32 -9.14 -10.73 -14.15
N ILE A 33 -8.44 -9.61 -14.21
CA ILE A 33 -7.31 -9.31 -13.32
C ILE A 33 -7.83 -8.52 -12.12
N TYR A 34 -7.60 -9.04 -10.91
CA TYR A 34 -7.83 -8.27 -9.69
C TYR A 34 -6.76 -7.18 -9.55
N ILE A 35 -7.20 -5.93 -9.38
CA ILE A 35 -6.34 -4.81 -9.01
C ILE A 35 -6.52 -4.54 -7.52
N PRO A 36 -5.50 -4.80 -6.67
CA PRO A 36 -5.56 -4.49 -5.25
C PRO A 36 -5.84 -3.00 -5.01
N SER A 37 -6.67 -2.71 -4.01
CA SER A 37 -6.93 -1.32 -3.66
C SER A 37 -5.71 -0.69 -2.99
N TYR A 38 -5.39 0.55 -3.35
CA TYR A 38 -4.34 1.32 -2.70
C TYR A 38 -4.52 1.38 -1.17
N LYS A 39 -5.78 1.48 -0.70
CA LYS A 39 -6.14 1.52 0.74
C LYS A 39 -5.74 0.25 1.51
N ASN A 40 -5.66 -0.89 0.84
CA ASN A 40 -5.33 -2.18 1.46
C ASN A 40 -3.88 -2.62 1.22
N SER A 41 -3.17 -1.99 0.27
CA SER A 41 -1.86 -2.48 -0.19
C SER A 41 -0.72 -1.54 0.20
N LEU A 42 -0.87 -0.23 0.01
CA LEU A 42 0.23 0.73 0.16
C LEU A 42 -0.05 1.86 1.15
N ARG A 43 -1.32 2.09 1.51
CA ARG A 43 -1.69 3.17 2.43
C ARG A 43 -1.00 3.05 3.79
N ASP A 44 -0.89 1.85 4.32
CA ASP A 44 -0.28 1.63 5.64
C ASP A 44 1.25 1.87 5.60
N GLU A 45 1.90 1.56 4.48
CA GLU A 45 3.32 1.88 4.23
C GLU A 45 3.53 3.41 4.15
N ASP A 46 2.68 4.11 3.40
CA ASP A 46 2.74 5.56 3.28
C ASP A 46 2.46 6.26 4.63
N ILE A 47 1.52 5.73 5.42
CA ILE A 47 1.24 6.19 6.78
C ILE A 47 2.46 6.00 7.68
N LEU A 48 3.12 4.84 7.62
CA LEU A 48 4.31 4.56 8.41
C LEU A 48 5.45 5.51 8.05
N LYS A 49 5.71 5.69 6.75
CA LYS A 49 6.74 6.60 6.26
C LYS A 49 6.49 8.05 6.68
N GLU A 50 5.27 8.56 6.49
CA GLU A 50 4.92 9.93 6.91
C GLU A 50 5.03 10.10 8.44
N TYR A 51 4.68 9.07 9.22
CA TYR A 51 4.85 9.11 10.66
C TYR A 51 6.33 9.19 11.05
N GLU A 52 7.19 8.39 10.45
CA GLU A 52 8.63 8.39 10.68
C GLU A 52 9.26 9.75 10.33
N GLU A 53 8.90 10.32 9.18
CA GLU A 53 9.34 11.66 8.74
C GLU A 53 8.92 12.75 9.74
N LEU A 54 7.66 12.72 10.21
CA LEU A 54 7.17 13.66 11.20
C LEU A 54 7.94 13.53 12.52
N VAL A 55 8.15 12.30 13.01
CA VAL A 55 8.88 12.08 14.27
C VAL A 55 10.34 12.49 14.15
N ALA A 56 10.99 12.20 13.01
CA ALA A 56 12.37 12.61 12.73
C ALA A 56 12.52 14.14 12.68
N SER A 57 11.49 14.86 12.23
CA SER A 57 11.45 16.33 12.26
C SER A 57 11.27 16.95 13.66
N GLY A 58 11.17 16.12 14.71
CA GLY A 58 10.91 16.57 16.08
C GLY A 58 9.42 16.80 16.38
N PHE A 59 8.52 16.42 15.47
CA PHE A 59 7.08 16.55 15.69
C PHE A 59 6.62 15.59 16.80
N LYS A 60 5.76 16.05 17.71
CA LYS A 60 5.25 15.20 18.79
C LYS A 60 4.49 14.01 18.22
N LYS A 61 4.85 12.79 18.62
CA LYS A 61 4.22 11.53 18.18
C LYS A 61 2.69 11.56 18.22
N THR A 62 2.11 12.08 19.30
CA THR A 62 0.65 12.21 19.47
C THR A 62 0.00 13.16 18.47
N LEU A 63 0.70 14.24 18.08
CA LEU A 63 0.22 15.16 17.05
C LEU A 63 0.42 14.58 15.65
N ALA A 64 1.51 13.83 15.41
CA ALA A 64 1.73 13.12 14.15
C ALA A 64 0.57 12.15 13.87
N VAL A 65 0.18 11.35 14.87
CA VAL A 65 -0.97 10.43 14.77
C VAL A 65 -2.26 11.17 14.43
N LYS A 66 -2.58 12.28 15.12
CA LYS A 66 -3.79 13.07 14.84
C LYS A 66 -3.79 13.66 13.42
N LYS A 67 -2.62 14.15 12.97
CA LYS A 67 -2.46 14.73 11.63
C LYS A 67 -2.70 13.68 10.55
N ILE A 68 -2.07 12.51 10.69
CA ILE A 68 -2.21 11.38 9.79
C ILE A 68 -3.64 10.85 9.79
N ALA A 69 -4.24 10.67 10.98
CA ALA A 69 -5.63 10.22 11.12
C ALA A 69 -6.60 11.12 10.33
N ARG A 70 -6.43 12.44 10.42
CA ARG A 70 -7.23 13.40 9.64
C ARG A 70 -6.95 13.30 8.14
N LYS A 71 -5.70 13.17 7.72
CA LYS A 71 -5.30 13.11 6.30
C LYS A 71 -5.85 11.87 5.58
N TYR A 72 -5.83 10.72 6.26
CA TYR A 72 -6.24 9.43 5.69
C TYR A 72 -7.67 9.01 6.07
N GLU A 73 -8.44 9.89 6.73
CA GLU A 73 -9.80 9.63 7.20
C GLU A 73 -9.89 8.36 8.09
N LEU A 74 -8.91 8.20 8.99
CA LEU A 74 -8.80 7.08 9.92
C LEU A 74 -9.05 7.53 11.36
N THR A 75 -9.35 6.56 12.23
CA THR A 75 -9.32 6.81 13.68
C THR A 75 -7.88 6.88 14.16
N ASN A 76 -7.63 7.62 15.25
CA ASN A 76 -6.32 7.63 15.90
C ASN A 76 -5.86 6.21 16.27
N ALA A 77 -6.78 5.35 16.70
CA ALA A 77 -6.50 3.96 17.05
C ALA A 77 -6.01 3.13 15.86
N SER A 78 -6.61 3.31 14.68
CA SER A 78 -6.15 2.67 13.44
C SER A 78 -4.74 3.09 13.08
N VAL A 79 -4.44 4.39 13.15
CA VAL A 79 -3.09 4.90 12.89
C VAL A 79 -2.09 4.37 13.92
N TYR A 80 -2.46 4.35 15.21
CA TYR A 80 -1.62 3.74 16.25
C TYR A 80 -1.29 2.28 15.97
N ARG A 81 -2.24 1.49 15.43
CA ARG A 81 -2.00 0.09 15.08
C ARG A 81 -1.02 -0.05 13.92
N ILE A 82 -1.07 0.86 12.94
CA ILE A 82 -0.18 0.87 11.78
C ILE A 82 1.25 1.28 12.19
N VAL A 83 1.39 2.33 13.00
CA VAL A 83 2.71 2.91 13.33
C VAL A 83 3.37 2.28 14.57
N LYS A 84 2.71 1.32 15.23
CA LYS A 84 3.28 0.63 16.38
C LYS A 84 4.23 -0.45 15.86
N PRO A 85 5.49 -0.48 16.31
CA PRO A 85 6.42 -1.53 15.90
C PRO A 85 5.86 -2.90 16.31
N HIS A 86 5.72 -3.80 15.35
CA HIS A 86 5.51 -5.22 15.61
C HIS A 86 6.78 -5.73 16.31
N LYS A 87 6.67 -5.99 17.62
CA LYS A 87 7.69 -6.75 18.35
C LYS A 87 7.56 -8.23 18.05
#